data_AF-A0A9P8UCZ5-F1
#
_entry.id   AF-A0A9P8UCZ5-F1
#
_cell.length_a   1.000
_cell.length_b   1.000
_cell.length_c   1.000
_cell.angle_alpha   90.00
_cell.angle_beta   90.00
_cell.angle_gamma   90.00
#
_symmetry.space_group_name_H-M   'P 1'
#
loop_
_entity.id
_entity.type
_entity.pdbx_description
1 polymer ?
#
loop_
_entity_poly.entity_id
_entity_poly.type
_entity_poly.pdbx_seq_one_letter_code
_entity_poly.pdbx_strand_id
1 'polypeptide(L)'
;MATLTLASWATNLTYADLTPSVVDSAVKSVYNWAGCAIGGYGQDAPGIAQATTQAFFGGPPTSSILGSNGSIGETYADAQLAALVNGIASHIDDYDDTHLETIIHPAGPVASALLAVAEWQGPTTGQDFLTAFVAGVEAECKLGLSVYPEHYDVGWHITSTTGSIGAAVAVGKLIGLSTTEMQNAIGVAATQVVGMQEFFGSMTKSFHVGRAAQGGMLGALLAKNGYTSSLQALEAKYGWLHVVSTRENVTAYFDQLGEVWEIEKNTFKPFPCGIVMHPTIDGAIQLHNETTQQGKSISSVKTINLIVNSQVLVLTGKTTPSTGLEGKFSIYHAAAVGYLYGQATPSQFTDDVVNNSTVIDMRKKVNVTTDDDKYNTAQALVTVEFEDGSTLERHIENAIGSLKNPLTEADLKKKFMDQVSKQIGEVRAGKAYAAFTNIGNMSDIGQLRSEGQIPRPPVPVKPAFLAPNRTKSMVEPLALPAAPHRATAHTAYELCTLMKQWFPGPRA
;
A
#
# COMPACT_ATOMS: atom_id res chain seq x y z
N MET A 1 -20.75 -16.18 -4.15
CA MET A 1 -19.51 -16.41 -4.93
C MET A 1 -18.71 -15.12 -4.90
N ALA A 2 -17.67 -15.04 -4.06
CA ALA A 2 -16.99 -13.77 -3.77
C ALA A 2 -16.42 -13.09 -5.02
N THR A 3 -15.79 -13.85 -5.93
CA THR A 3 -15.23 -13.32 -7.18
C THR A 3 -16.30 -12.66 -8.04
N LEU A 4 -17.46 -13.32 -8.21
CA LEU A 4 -18.58 -12.78 -8.99
C LEU A 4 -19.24 -11.59 -8.29
N THR A 5 -19.45 -11.65 -6.97
CA THR A 5 -20.03 -10.56 -6.19
C THR A 5 -19.19 -9.29 -6.33
N LEU A 6 -17.88 -9.38 -6.09
CA LEU A 6 -16.95 -8.26 -6.23
C LEU A 6 -16.93 -7.72 -7.66
N ALA A 7 -16.80 -8.61 -8.66
CA ALA A 7 -16.75 -8.21 -10.06
C ALA A 7 -18.04 -7.49 -10.50
N SER A 8 -19.20 -8.05 -10.14
CA SER A 8 -20.50 -7.48 -10.47
C SER A 8 -20.68 -6.11 -9.81
N TRP A 9 -20.43 -6.01 -8.51
CA TRP A 9 -20.53 -4.75 -7.76
C TRP A 9 -19.63 -3.67 -8.37
N ALA A 10 -18.34 -3.97 -8.57
CA ALA A 10 -17.39 -3.00 -9.10
C ALA A 10 -17.81 -2.52 -10.50
N THR A 11 -18.21 -3.43 -11.39
CA THR A 11 -18.64 -3.05 -12.76
C THR A 11 -19.91 -2.21 -12.79
N ASN A 12 -20.82 -2.38 -11.82
CA ASN A 12 -22.07 -1.62 -11.74
C ASN A 12 -21.97 -0.31 -10.95
N LEU A 13 -20.95 -0.15 -10.08
CA LEU A 13 -20.78 1.04 -9.23
C LEU A 13 -20.69 2.34 -10.05
N THR A 14 -21.50 3.35 -9.76
CA THR A 14 -21.45 4.65 -10.44
C THR A 14 -21.04 5.76 -9.47
N TYR A 15 -20.66 6.91 -10.00
CA TYR A 15 -20.37 8.08 -9.16
C TYR A 15 -21.59 8.51 -8.33
N ALA A 16 -22.81 8.31 -8.84
CA ALA A 16 -24.04 8.65 -8.13
C ALA A 16 -24.32 7.74 -6.91
N ASP A 17 -23.70 6.57 -6.84
CA ASP A 17 -23.80 5.67 -5.69
C ASP A 17 -22.88 6.09 -4.54
N LEU A 18 -21.92 6.98 -4.80
CA LEU A 18 -20.99 7.47 -3.79
C LEU A 18 -21.65 8.58 -2.95
N THR A 19 -21.71 8.40 -1.64
CA THR A 19 -22.14 9.45 -0.72
C THR A 19 -21.12 10.59 -0.70
N PRO A 20 -21.51 11.81 -0.26
CA PRO A 20 -20.56 12.91 -0.11
C PRO A 20 -19.37 12.58 0.79
N SER A 21 -19.56 11.77 1.84
CA SER A 21 -18.50 11.34 2.76
C SER A 21 -17.52 10.34 2.13
N VAL A 22 -18.01 9.43 1.27
CA VAL A 22 -17.17 8.54 0.48
C VAL A 22 -16.33 9.33 -0.52
N VAL A 23 -16.93 10.31 -1.20
CA VAL A 23 -16.21 11.19 -2.14
C VAL A 23 -15.13 12.00 -1.41
N ASP A 24 -15.45 12.58 -0.26
CA ASP A 24 -14.49 13.32 0.57
C ASP A 24 -13.32 12.42 1.03
N SER A 25 -13.60 11.21 1.51
CA SER A 25 -12.58 10.23 1.90
C SER A 25 -11.70 9.81 0.73
N ALA A 26 -12.28 9.67 -0.46
CA ALA A 26 -11.57 9.36 -1.70
C ALA A 26 -10.62 10.50 -2.11
N VAL A 27 -11.11 11.75 -2.11
CA VAL A 27 -10.28 12.93 -2.42
C VAL A 27 -9.12 13.04 -1.42
N LYS A 28 -9.39 12.87 -0.12
CA LYS A 28 -8.36 12.88 0.93
C LYS A 28 -7.30 11.81 0.73
N SER A 29 -7.72 10.59 0.43
CA SER A 29 -6.80 9.48 0.15
C SER A 29 -5.94 9.76 -1.07
N VAL A 30 -6.52 10.29 -2.15
CA VAL A 30 -5.78 10.60 -3.39
C VAL A 30 -4.75 11.70 -3.19
N TYR A 31 -5.10 12.84 -2.57
CA TYR A 31 -4.09 13.90 -2.39
C TYR A 31 -3.05 13.51 -1.33
N ASN A 32 -3.42 12.72 -0.31
CA ASN A 32 -2.45 12.17 0.65
C ASN A 32 -1.45 11.25 -0.06
N TRP A 33 -1.94 10.33 -0.89
CA TRP A 33 -1.11 9.47 -1.74
C TRP A 33 -0.20 10.28 -2.65
N ALA A 34 -0.73 11.29 -3.34
CA ALA A 34 0.06 12.13 -4.24
C ALA A 34 1.17 12.86 -3.48
N GLY A 35 0.86 13.38 -2.28
CA GLY A 35 1.85 13.99 -1.40
C GLY A 35 3.00 13.04 -1.09
N CYS A 36 2.67 11.80 -0.71
CA CYS A 36 3.67 10.76 -0.40
C CYS A 36 4.45 10.33 -1.65
N ALA A 37 3.79 10.16 -2.80
CA ALA A 37 4.45 9.80 -4.06
C ALA A 37 5.44 10.87 -4.53
N ILE A 38 5.04 12.15 -4.45
CA ILE A 38 5.92 13.25 -4.84
C ILE A 38 7.05 13.40 -3.83
N GLY A 39 6.75 13.52 -2.54
CA GLY A 39 7.76 13.70 -1.49
C GLY A 39 8.74 12.53 -1.39
N GLY A 40 8.23 11.31 -1.52
CA GLY A 40 9.01 10.08 -1.43
C GLY A 40 9.90 9.81 -2.66
N TYR A 41 9.67 10.46 -3.81
CA TYR A 41 10.54 10.31 -4.98
C TYR A 41 11.99 10.72 -4.67
N GLY A 42 12.21 11.64 -3.73
CA GLY A 42 13.54 12.07 -3.31
C GLY A 42 14.38 10.99 -2.61
N GLN A 43 13.78 9.84 -2.26
CA GLN A 43 14.50 8.67 -1.74
C GLN A 43 15.17 7.88 -2.87
N ASP A 44 16.15 7.05 -2.53
CA ASP A 44 16.91 6.28 -3.54
C ASP A 44 16.06 5.26 -4.30
N ALA A 45 15.10 4.59 -3.65
CA ALA A 45 14.39 3.44 -4.21
C ALA A 45 13.59 3.77 -5.50
N PRO A 46 12.79 4.85 -5.56
CA PRO A 46 12.11 5.26 -6.79
C PRO A 46 13.08 5.53 -7.96
N GLY A 47 14.19 6.24 -7.70
CA GLY A 47 15.19 6.56 -8.70
C GLY A 47 15.93 5.32 -9.24
N ILE A 48 16.29 4.39 -8.34
CA ILE A 48 16.88 3.09 -8.72
C ILE A 48 15.91 2.29 -9.59
N ALA A 49 14.64 2.17 -9.18
CA ALA A 49 13.64 1.42 -9.94
C ALA A 49 13.38 2.03 -11.32
N GLN A 50 13.29 3.36 -11.39
CA GLN A 50 13.16 4.09 -12.64
C GLN A 50 14.36 3.84 -13.56
N ALA A 51 15.57 4.18 -13.12
CA ALA A 51 16.77 4.10 -13.95
C ALA A 51 17.05 2.68 -14.44
N THR A 52 16.90 1.69 -13.55
CA THR A 52 17.12 0.27 -13.88
C THR A 52 16.10 -0.21 -14.90
N THR A 53 14.81 0.09 -14.71
CA THR A 53 13.78 -0.41 -15.62
C THR A 53 13.86 0.29 -16.97
N GLN A 54 13.96 1.62 -17.01
CA GLN A 54 14.02 2.39 -18.27
C GLN A 54 15.20 2.00 -19.16
N ALA A 55 16.34 1.61 -18.57
CA ALA A 55 17.52 1.23 -19.33
C ALA A 55 17.31 -0.02 -20.19
N PHE A 56 16.41 -0.93 -19.81
CA PHE A 56 16.21 -2.23 -20.49
C PHE A 56 14.79 -2.43 -21.00
N PHE A 57 13.81 -1.84 -20.33
CA PHE A 57 12.38 -2.04 -20.56
C PHE A 57 11.71 -0.66 -20.57
N GLY A 58 11.36 -0.18 -21.76
CA GLY A 58 10.68 1.09 -21.94
C GLY A 58 9.63 1.01 -23.03
N GLY A 59 8.39 1.34 -22.68
CA GLY A 59 7.34 1.61 -23.65
C GLY A 59 7.22 3.12 -23.96
N PRO A 60 6.19 3.51 -24.74
CA PRO A 60 5.90 4.91 -25.00
C PRO A 60 5.71 5.72 -23.70
N PRO A 61 6.24 6.95 -23.60
CA PRO A 61 6.16 7.78 -22.39
C PRO A 61 4.76 8.38 -22.23
N THR A 62 3.84 7.60 -21.68
CA THR A 62 2.41 7.92 -21.64
C THR A 62 1.94 8.45 -20.30
N SER A 63 2.72 8.22 -19.24
CA SER A 63 2.28 8.35 -17.85
C SER A 63 3.37 8.98 -16.98
N SER A 64 2.97 9.80 -16.03
CA SER A 64 3.82 10.65 -15.21
C SER A 64 4.55 9.87 -14.12
N ILE A 65 5.83 10.19 -13.89
CA ILE A 65 6.54 9.82 -12.66
C ILE A 65 6.55 11.04 -11.75
N LEU A 66 5.76 10.99 -10.67
CA LEU A 66 5.54 12.12 -9.78
C LEU A 66 6.81 12.44 -8.98
N GLY A 67 7.14 13.73 -8.85
CA GLY A 67 8.31 14.22 -8.11
C GLY A 67 9.64 14.12 -8.87
N SER A 68 9.69 13.38 -9.97
CA SER A 68 10.90 13.25 -10.79
C SER A 68 11.27 14.57 -11.47
N ASN A 69 12.59 14.84 -11.53
CA ASN A 69 13.15 16.11 -12.01
C ASN A 69 12.54 17.35 -11.34
N GLY A 70 12.12 17.23 -10.08
CA GLY A 70 11.55 18.34 -9.31
C GLY A 70 10.20 18.83 -9.84
N SER A 71 9.42 17.94 -10.49
CA SER A 71 8.12 18.25 -11.09
C SER A 71 7.14 17.08 -10.94
N ILE A 72 5.84 17.33 -11.15
CA ILE A 72 4.80 16.29 -11.23
C ILE A 72 4.45 15.91 -12.67
N GLY A 73 5.04 16.57 -13.67
CA GLY A 73 4.63 16.45 -15.08
C GLY A 73 5.73 16.73 -16.10
N GLU A 74 7.01 16.58 -15.74
CA GLU A 74 8.14 16.71 -16.68
C GLU A 74 8.79 15.35 -17.03
N THR A 75 8.69 14.35 -16.16
CA THR A 75 9.20 13.00 -16.41
C THR A 75 8.06 12.03 -16.70
N TYR A 76 8.19 11.32 -17.82
CA TYR A 76 7.21 10.34 -18.28
C TYR A 76 7.86 8.98 -18.56
N ALA A 77 7.07 7.94 -18.39
CA ALA A 77 7.39 6.57 -18.73
C ALA A 77 6.15 5.87 -19.29
N ASP A 78 6.28 4.63 -19.72
CA ASP A 78 5.11 3.80 -19.95
C ASP A 78 4.34 3.56 -18.65
N ALA A 79 3.05 3.22 -18.79
CA ALA A 79 2.17 3.05 -17.65
C ALA A 79 2.68 2.01 -16.63
N GLN A 80 3.28 0.89 -17.08
CA GLN A 80 3.79 -0.17 -16.20
C GLN A 80 4.91 0.34 -15.30
N LEU A 81 5.81 1.15 -15.85
CA LEU A 81 6.87 1.75 -15.08
C LEU A 81 6.36 2.88 -14.18
N ALA A 82 5.48 3.75 -14.69
CA ALA A 82 4.91 4.83 -13.87
C ALA A 82 4.15 4.29 -12.65
N ALA A 83 3.34 3.23 -12.81
CA ALA A 83 2.65 2.57 -11.71
C ALA A 83 3.62 1.97 -10.68
N LEU A 84 4.70 1.34 -11.14
CA LEU A 84 5.75 0.78 -10.26
C LEU A 84 6.45 1.87 -9.46
N VAL A 85 6.95 2.93 -10.11
CA VAL A 85 7.74 3.98 -9.46
C VAL A 85 6.89 4.81 -8.53
N ASN A 86 5.69 5.23 -8.94
CA ASN A 86 4.80 6.01 -8.07
C ASN A 86 4.34 5.20 -6.85
N GLY A 87 4.13 3.88 -6.99
CA GLY A 87 3.77 3.02 -5.85
C GLY A 87 4.95 2.77 -4.89
N ILE A 88 6.18 2.69 -5.40
CA ILE A 88 7.40 2.68 -4.55
C ILE A 88 7.50 4.01 -3.80
N ALA A 89 7.41 5.12 -4.53
CA ALA A 89 7.58 6.45 -3.97
C ALA A 89 6.49 6.78 -2.93
N SER A 90 5.24 6.36 -3.13
CA SER A 90 4.19 6.61 -2.16
C SER A 90 4.39 5.89 -0.83
N HIS A 91 5.17 4.80 -0.80
CA HIS A 91 5.28 3.92 0.35
C HIS A 91 6.67 3.91 1.02
N ILE A 92 7.72 4.42 0.36
CA ILE A 92 9.11 4.38 0.87
C ILE A 92 9.28 5.12 2.21
N ASP A 93 8.47 6.15 2.45
CA ASP A 93 8.49 6.89 3.70
C ASP A 93 7.63 6.29 4.81
N ASP A 94 6.87 5.23 4.53
CA ASP A 94 5.89 4.65 5.47
C ASP A 94 4.90 5.71 6.00
N TYR A 95 4.63 6.74 5.20
CA TYR A 95 3.91 7.95 5.58
C TYR A 95 2.50 8.06 4.95
N ASP A 96 2.16 7.08 4.14
CA ASP A 96 0.89 6.94 3.45
C ASP A 96 -0.27 6.63 4.41
N ASP A 97 -1.42 6.34 3.84
CA ASP A 97 -2.64 6.04 4.58
C ASP A 97 -2.61 4.66 5.23
N THR A 98 -3.53 4.37 6.15
CA THR A 98 -3.65 3.07 6.79
C THR A 98 -5.11 2.77 7.13
N HIS A 99 -5.61 1.66 6.63
CA HIS A 99 -6.87 1.07 7.07
C HIS A 99 -6.64 0.30 8.37
N LEU A 100 -6.98 0.92 9.51
CA LEU A 100 -6.52 0.47 10.84
C LEU A 100 -6.94 -0.96 11.20
N GLU A 101 -8.11 -1.41 10.74
CA GLU A 101 -8.64 -2.74 11.07
C GLU A 101 -7.81 -3.88 10.44
N THR A 102 -7.09 -3.60 9.35
CA THR A 102 -6.29 -4.60 8.61
C THR A 102 -4.83 -4.23 8.42
N ILE A 103 -4.44 -3.00 8.76
CA ILE A 103 -3.10 -2.42 8.56
C ILE A 103 -2.71 -2.34 7.06
N ILE A 104 -3.70 -2.34 6.16
CA ILE A 104 -3.47 -2.14 4.72
C ILE A 104 -3.16 -0.67 4.46
N HIS A 105 -2.28 -0.40 3.50
CA HIS A 105 -2.08 0.94 2.91
C HIS A 105 -2.76 1.02 1.53
N PRO A 106 -4.06 1.37 1.46
CA PRO A 106 -4.88 1.10 0.29
C PRO A 106 -4.60 2.04 -0.91
N ALA A 107 -4.34 3.33 -0.67
CA ALA A 107 -4.20 4.26 -1.79
C ALA A 107 -2.95 3.98 -2.65
N GLY A 108 -1.86 3.49 -2.05
CA GLY A 108 -0.58 3.25 -2.71
C GLY A 108 -0.69 2.43 -4.01
N PRO A 109 -1.12 1.14 -3.94
CA PRO A 109 -1.26 0.30 -5.11
C PRO A 109 -2.31 0.83 -6.11
N VAL A 110 -3.46 1.25 -5.59
CA VAL A 110 -4.64 1.60 -6.39
C VAL A 110 -4.45 2.90 -7.17
N ALA A 111 -4.07 3.99 -6.50
CA ALA A 111 -3.91 5.29 -7.15
C ALA A 111 -2.74 5.29 -8.14
N SER A 112 -1.65 4.58 -7.85
CA SER A 112 -0.49 4.48 -8.75
C SER A 112 -0.84 3.80 -10.07
N ALA A 113 -1.59 2.70 -10.01
CA ALA A 113 -2.08 2.01 -11.19
C ALA A 113 -3.12 2.86 -11.96
N LEU A 114 -4.08 3.44 -11.25
CA LEU A 114 -5.14 4.25 -11.85
C LEU A 114 -4.61 5.49 -12.55
N LEU A 115 -3.74 6.27 -11.89
CA LEU A 115 -3.19 7.48 -12.49
C LEU A 115 -2.47 7.12 -13.79
N ALA A 116 -1.63 6.08 -13.77
CA ALA A 116 -0.89 5.64 -14.95
C ALA A 116 -1.81 5.29 -16.13
N VAL A 117 -2.92 4.58 -15.88
CA VAL A 117 -3.88 4.21 -16.94
C VAL A 117 -4.74 5.39 -17.38
N ALA A 118 -5.30 6.17 -16.45
CA ALA A 118 -6.12 7.34 -16.76
C ALA A 118 -5.36 8.32 -17.66
N GLU A 119 -4.07 8.47 -17.37
CA GLU A 119 -3.13 9.21 -18.18
C GLU A 119 -2.87 8.57 -19.55
N TRP A 120 -2.63 7.27 -19.59
CA TRP A 120 -2.33 6.57 -20.85
C TRP A 120 -3.51 6.58 -21.83
N GLN A 121 -4.73 6.32 -21.37
CA GLN A 121 -5.90 6.11 -22.23
C GLN A 121 -6.75 7.36 -22.45
N GLY A 122 -6.50 8.45 -21.72
CA GLY A 122 -7.45 9.53 -21.50
C GLY A 122 -8.10 10.12 -22.78
N PRO A 123 -9.16 10.92 -22.63
CA PRO A 123 -9.54 11.64 -21.41
C PRO A 123 -10.22 10.77 -20.35
N THR A 124 -10.05 11.11 -19.08
CA THR A 124 -10.71 10.45 -17.94
C THR A 124 -11.20 11.51 -16.98
N THR A 125 -12.50 11.56 -16.68
CA THR A 125 -13.03 12.58 -15.77
C THR A 125 -12.62 12.31 -14.33
N GLY A 126 -12.66 13.35 -13.49
CA GLY A 126 -12.44 13.24 -12.05
C GLY A 126 -13.40 12.27 -11.37
N GLN A 127 -14.65 12.27 -11.81
CA GLN A 127 -15.69 11.38 -11.28
C GLN A 127 -15.40 9.92 -11.63
N ASP A 128 -15.05 9.62 -12.88
CA ASP A 128 -14.69 8.26 -13.30
C ASP A 128 -13.46 7.76 -12.54
N PHE A 129 -12.47 8.63 -12.34
CA PHE A 129 -11.27 8.32 -11.56
C PHE A 129 -11.59 7.99 -10.10
N LEU A 130 -12.39 8.84 -9.43
CA LEU A 130 -12.76 8.62 -8.03
C LEU A 130 -13.64 7.38 -7.85
N THR A 131 -14.59 7.12 -8.76
CA THR A 131 -15.40 5.88 -8.71
C THR A 131 -14.54 4.63 -8.87
N ALA A 132 -13.59 4.65 -9.80
CA ALA A 132 -12.65 3.53 -9.97
C ALA A 132 -11.72 3.38 -8.76
N PHE A 133 -11.27 4.48 -8.17
CA PHE A 133 -10.42 4.49 -6.98
C PHE A 133 -11.15 3.86 -5.78
N VAL A 134 -12.38 4.30 -5.51
CA VAL A 134 -13.22 3.72 -4.45
C VAL A 134 -13.43 2.23 -4.68
N ALA A 135 -13.74 1.80 -5.91
CA ALA A 135 -13.92 0.37 -6.20
C ALA A 135 -12.68 -0.47 -5.86
N GLY A 136 -11.48 0.03 -6.15
CA GLY A 136 -10.22 -0.64 -5.81
C GLY A 136 -9.93 -0.71 -4.32
N VAL A 137 -10.11 0.42 -3.63
CA VAL A 137 -9.89 0.51 -2.17
C VAL A 137 -10.86 -0.40 -1.42
N GLU A 138 -12.14 -0.40 -1.79
CA GLU A 138 -13.11 -1.33 -1.20
C GLU A 138 -12.72 -2.78 -1.46
N ALA A 139 -12.30 -3.12 -2.68
CA ALA A 139 -11.91 -4.48 -3.03
C ALA A 139 -10.76 -5.00 -2.14
N GLU A 140 -9.67 -4.25 -2.02
CA GLU A 140 -8.51 -4.69 -1.25
C GLU A 140 -8.77 -4.65 0.27
N CYS A 141 -9.56 -3.69 0.77
CA CYS A 141 -9.93 -3.63 2.19
C CYS A 141 -10.85 -4.78 2.57
N LYS A 142 -11.89 -5.10 1.78
CA LYS A 142 -12.76 -6.27 2.03
C LYS A 142 -11.97 -7.57 1.95
N LEU A 143 -11.04 -7.71 1.01
CA LEU A 143 -10.11 -8.85 0.96
C LEU A 143 -9.24 -8.94 2.21
N GLY A 144 -8.71 -7.81 2.67
CA GLY A 144 -7.92 -7.74 3.89
C GLY A 144 -8.70 -8.20 5.12
N LEU A 145 -9.90 -7.66 5.28
CA LEU A 145 -10.81 -8.02 6.36
C LEU A 145 -11.16 -9.51 6.34
N SER A 146 -11.25 -10.11 5.17
CA SER A 146 -11.49 -11.54 5.03
C SER A 146 -10.35 -12.43 5.51
N VAL A 147 -9.10 -11.94 5.58
CA VAL A 147 -7.93 -12.80 5.82
C VAL A 147 -7.07 -12.41 7.02
N TYR A 148 -7.19 -11.18 7.52
CA TYR A 148 -6.56 -10.69 8.74
C TYR A 148 -7.20 -11.34 10.00
N PRO A 149 -6.53 -11.53 11.14
CA PRO A 149 -5.10 -11.37 11.35
C PRO A 149 -4.27 -12.54 10.81
N GLU A 150 -4.85 -13.72 10.56
CA GLU A 150 -4.10 -14.96 10.31
C GLU A 150 -3.14 -14.87 9.11
N HIS A 151 -3.55 -14.15 8.05
CA HIS A 151 -2.69 -13.86 6.90
C HIS A 151 -1.46 -13.02 7.29
N TYR A 152 -1.67 -12.01 8.13
CA TYR A 152 -0.61 -11.15 8.61
C TYR A 152 0.29 -11.90 9.60
N ASP A 153 -0.28 -12.70 10.51
CA ASP A 153 0.47 -13.41 11.55
C ASP A 153 1.47 -14.42 10.99
N VAL A 154 1.21 -15.00 9.82
CA VAL A 154 2.16 -15.91 9.13
C VAL A 154 3.24 -15.17 8.32
N GLY A 155 3.24 -13.84 8.31
CA GLY A 155 4.30 -13.00 7.77
C GLY A 155 4.04 -12.39 6.39
N TRP A 156 2.81 -12.45 5.87
CA TRP A 156 2.49 -11.74 4.63
C TRP A 156 2.45 -10.22 4.84
N HIS A 157 2.92 -9.48 3.83
CA HIS A 157 2.68 -8.04 3.77
C HIS A 157 1.32 -7.79 3.09
N ILE A 158 0.27 -7.68 3.91
CA ILE A 158 -1.12 -7.65 3.46
C ILE A 158 -1.41 -6.57 2.40
N THR A 159 -0.80 -5.39 2.53
CA THR A 159 -0.93 -4.27 1.58
C THR A 159 -0.67 -4.69 0.14
N SER A 160 0.34 -5.50 -0.11
CA SER A 160 0.69 -5.88 -1.47
C SER A 160 -0.03 -7.13 -1.95
N THR A 161 -0.35 -8.06 -1.05
CA THR A 161 -1.08 -9.28 -1.39
C THR A 161 -2.53 -8.95 -1.79
N THR A 162 -3.18 -8.00 -1.13
CA THR A 162 -4.52 -7.51 -1.50
C THR A 162 -4.46 -6.41 -2.56
N GLY A 163 -3.43 -5.56 -2.53
CA GLY A 163 -3.36 -4.38 -3.40
C GLY A 163 -3.21 -4.66 -4.88
N SER A 164 -2.68 -5.83 -5.26
CA SER A 164 -2.70 -6.26 -6.66
C SER A 164 -4.14 -6.47 -7.17
N ILE A 165 -5.02 -7.01 -6.34
CA ILE A 165 -6.43 -7.21 -6.68
C ILE A 165 -7.18 -5.86 -6.66
N GLY A 166 -6.91 -5.01 -5.67
CA GLY A 166 -7.45 -3.63 -5.62
C GLY A 166 -7.11 -2.84 -6.88
N ALA A 167 -5.84 -2.83 -7.30
CA ALA A 167 -5.39 -2.17 -8.52
C ALA A 167 -6.06 -2.76 -9.78
N ALA A 168 -6.26 -4.07 -9.87
CA ALA A 168 -6.95 -4.70 -10.99
C ALA A 168 -8.44 -4.33 -11.06
N VAL A 169 -9.12 -4.28 -9.91
CA VAL A 169 -10.53 -3.86 -9.84
C VAL A 169 -10.67 -2.40 -10.26
N ALA A 170 -9.80 -1.53 -9.74
CA ALA A 170 -9.80 -0.11 -10.07
C ALA A 170 -9.55 0.14 -11.55
N VAL A 171 -8.45 -0.39 -12.10
CA VAL A 171 -8.13 -0.25 -13.52
C VAL A 171 -9.22 -0.89 -14.37
N GLY A 172 -9.72 -2.07 -13.99
CA GLY A 172 -10.79 -2.76 -14.69
C GLY A 172 -12.08 -1.95 -14.76
N LYS A 173 -12.42 -1.24 -13.68
CA LYS A 173 -13.55 -0.31 -13.64
C LYS A 173 -13.35 0.83 -14.61
N LEU A 174 -12.18 1.46 -14.54
CA LEU A 174 -11.83 2.62 -15.36
C LEU A 174 -11.83 2.29 -16.87
N ILE A 175 -11.34 1.11 -17.28
CA ILE A 175 -11.29 0.70 -18.70
C ILE A 175 -12.58 0.01 -19.19
N GLY A 176 -13.63 0.00 -18.36
CA GLY A 176 -14.93 -0.57 -18.68
C GLY A 176 -14.88 -2.06 -18.98
N LEU A 177 -14.34 -2.87 -18.07
CA LEU A 177 -14.46 -4.32 -18.16
C LEU A 177 -15.92 -4.74 -17.92
N SER A 178 -16.37 -5.74 -18.68
CA SER A 178 -17.56 -6.51 -18.34
C SER A 178 -17.32 -7.31 -17.06
N THR A 179 -18.40 -7.80 -16.44
CA THR A 179 -18.30 -8.59 -15.20
C THR A 179 -17.40 -9.83 -15.37
N THR A 180 -17.50 -10.56 -16.48
CA THR A 180 -16.64 -11.73 -16.74
C THR A 180 -15.19 -11.34 -16.96
N GLU A 181 -14.92 -10.25 -17.68
CA GLU A 181 -13.55 -9.73 -17.82
C GLU A 181 -12.99 -9.28 -16.47
N MET A 182 -13.81 -8.66 -15.61
CA MET A 182 -13.41 -8.28 -14.25
C MET A 182 -13.09 -9.52 -13.38
N GLN A 183 -13.86 -10.60 -13.47
CA GLN A 183 -13.53 -11.86 -12.80
C GLN A 183 -12.16 -12.42 -13.27
N ASN A 184 -11.90 -12.35 -14.58
CA ASN A 184 -10.59 -12.74 -15.12
C ASN A 184 -9.46 -11.84 -14.61
N ALA A 185 -9.68 -10.52 -14.56
CA ALA A 185 -8.72 -9.55 -14.04
C ALA A 185 -8.38 -9.82 -12.57
N ILE A 186 -9.41 -10.03 -11.74
CA ILE A 186 -9.26 -10.45 -10.33
C ILE A 186 -8.45 -11.75 -10.25
N GLY A 187 -8.74 -12.74 -11.09
CA GLY A 187 -8.01 -14.01 -11.08
C GLY A 187 -6.54 -13.88 -11.49
N VAL A 188 -6.21 -13.05 -12.47
CA VAL A 188 -4.82 -12.78 -12.86
C VAL A 188 -4.08 -12.00 -11.77
N ALA A 189 -4.75 -11.06 -11.10
CA ALA A 189 -4.16 -10.30 -10.00
C ALA A 189 -3.94 -11.19 -8.77
N ALA A 190 -4.92 -12.03 -8.42
CA ALA A 190 -4.87 -12.91 -7.25
C ALA A 190 -3.69 -13.89 -7.28
N THR A 191 -3.23 -14.33 -8.45
CA THR A 191 -2.04 -15.20 -8.53
C THR A 191 -0.72 -14.43 -8.44
N GLN A 192 -0.72 -13.10 -8.41
CA GLN A 192 0.47 -12.25 -8.33
C GLN A 192 0.73 -11.78 -6.88
N VAL A 193 0.62 -12.72 -5.93
CA VAL A 193 0.86 -12.46 -4.51
C VAL A 193 2.33 -12.10 -4.31
N VAL A 194 2.60 -10.88 -3.86
CA VAL A 194 3.94 -10.39 -3.52
C VAL A 194 3.95 -9.80 -2.11
N GLY A 195 5.10 -9.89 -1.45
CA GLY A 195 5.41 -9.16 -0.21
C GLY A 195 5.37 -9.98 1.08
N MET A 196 6.45 -9.90 1.84
CA MET A 196 6.62 -10.53 3.15
C MET A 196 7.11 -9.50 4.18
N GLN A 197 6.75 -9.68 5.45
CA GLN A 197 7.09 -8.74 6.53
C GLN A 197 8.59 -8.69 6.84
N GLU A 198 9.33 -9.77 6.55
CA GLU A 198 10.79 -9.85 6.76
C GLU A 198 11.56 -8.69 6.11
N PHE A 199 11.02 -8.08 5.05
CA PHE A 199 11.67 -6.99 4.32
C PHE A 199 11.39 -5.59 4.87
N PHE A 200 10.70 -5.48 6.02
CA PHE A 200 10.41 -4.19 6.65
C PHE A 200 11.71 -3.51 7.10
N GLY A 201 11.78 -2.18 6.97
CA GLY A 201 13.01 -1.41 7.20
C GLY A 201 14.01 -1.43 6.03
N SER A 202 13.63 -1.98 4.87
CA SER A 202 14.40 -1.92 3.63
C SER A 202 13.61 -1.27 2.49
N MET A 203 14.29 -0.90 1.39
CA MET A 203 13.64 -0.41 0.17
C MET A 203 12.59 -1.39 -0.38
N THR A 204 12.79 -2.69 -0.17
CA THR A 204 11.92 -3.77 -0.69
C THR A 204 10.49 -3.69 -0.13
N LYS A 205 10.26 -3.13 1.07
CA LYS A 205 8.90 -2.91 1.57
C LYS A 205 8.07 -2.06 0.59
N SER A 206 8.67 -0.99 0.05
CA SER A 206 8.04 -0.11 -0.94
C SER A 206 7.91 -0.75 -2.32
N PHE A 207 8.86 -1.61 -2.69
CA PHE A 207 8.75 -2.42 -3.91
C PHE A 207 7.48 -3.28 -3.92
N HIS A 208 7.05 -3.81 -2.78
CA HIS A 208 5.82 -4.59 -2.70
C HIS A 208 4.60 -3.80 -3.20
N VAL A 209 4.47 -2.53 -2.84
CA VAL A 209 3.36 -1.65 -3.22
C VAL A 209 3.41 -1.29 -4.69
N GLY A 210 4.58 -0.87 -5.19
CA GLY A 210 4.75 -0.61 -6.63
C GLY A 210 4.54 -1.85 -7.49
N ARG A 211 4.99 -3.02 -7.04
CA ARG A 211 4.80 -4.28 -7.77
C ARG A 211 3.34 -4.73 -7.76
N ALA A 212 2.61 -4.50 -6.66
CA ALA A 212 1.17 -4.72 -6.59
C ALA A 212 0.41 -3.83 -7.59
N ALA A 213 0.71 -2.53 -7.64
CA ALA A 213 0.14 -1.60 -8.62
C ALA A 213 0.35 -2.09 -10.06
N GLN A 214 1.60 -2.42 -10.40
CA GLN A 214 1.98 -2.89 -11.73
C GLN A 214 1.32 -4.23 -12.09
N GLY A 215 1.29 -5.18 -11.14
CA GLY A 215 0.71 -6.52 -11.36
C GLY A 215 -0.80 -6.48 -11.57
N GLY A 216 -1.51 -5.69 -10.75
CA GLY A 216 -2.96 -5.52 -10.85
C GLY A 216 -3.39 -4.84 -12.15
N MET A 217 -2.71 -3.73 -12.50
CA MET A 217 -2.93 -3.03 -13.76
C MET A 217 -2.75 -3.96 -14.97
N LEU A 218 -1.64 -4.72 -15.01
CA LEU A 218 -1.40 -5.70 -16.07
C LEU A 218 -2.52 -6.75 -16.13
N GLY A 219 -3.00 -7.23 -14.99
CA GLY A 219 -4.11 -8.19 -14.91
C GLY A 219 -5.39 -7.68 -15.58
N ALA A 220 -5.77 -6.42 -15.30
CA ALA A 220 -6.93 -5.79 -15.93
C ALA A 220 -6.75 -5.61 -17.45
N LEU A 221 -5.56 -5.18 -17.90
CA LEU A 221 -5.27 -5.01 -19.32
C LEU A 221 -5.22 -6.34 -20.09
N LEU A 222 -4.69 -7.39 -19.47
CA LEU A 222 -4.72 -8.75 -20.04
C LEU A 222 -6.17 -9.23 -20.20
N ALA A 223 -6.99 -9.08 -19.15
CA ALA A 223 -8.40 -9.46 -19.21
C ALA A 223 -9.18 -8.70 -20.28
N LYS A 224 -8.94 -7.38 -20.45
CA LYS A 224 -9.53 -6.56 -21.53
C LYS A 224 -9.24 -7.11 -22.93
N ASN A 225 -8.10 -7.78 -23.09
CA ASN A 225 -7.66 -8.37 -24.36
C ASN A 225 -7.99 -9.87 -24.47
N GLY A 226 -8.86 -10.39 -23.59
CA GLY A 226 -9.37 -11.75 -23.66
C GLY A 226 -8.51 -12.80 -22.96
N TYR A 227 -7.52 -12.40 -22.14
CA TYR A 227 -6.80 -13.33 -21.29
C TYR A 227 -7.74 -13.88 -20.20
N THR A 228 -7.88 -15.20 -20.12
CA THR A 228 -8.80 -15.87 -19.19
C THR A 228 -8.10 -16.30 -17.90
N SER A 229 -8.83 -16.32 -16.79
CA SER A 229 -8.43 -16.88 -15.50
C SER A 229 -9.60 -17.65 -14.87
N SER A 230 -9.45 -18.07 -13.61
CA SER A 230 -10.56 -18.67 -12.85
C SER A 230 -11.63 -17.63 -12.56
N LEU A 231 -12.89 -17.94 -12.89
CA LEU A 231 -14.05 -17.11 -12.55
C LEU A 231 -14.42 -17.16 -11.06
N GLN A 232 -13.71 -17.97 -10.27
CA GLN A 232 -13.92 -18.20 -8.83
C GLN A 232 -12.59 -18.09 -8.08
N ALA A 233 -11.69 -17.21 -8.54
CA ALA A 233 -10.30 -17.13 -8.08
C ALA A 233 -10.15 -16.86 -6.58
N LEU A 234 -11.11 -16.20 -5.95
CA LEU A 234 -11.08 -15.86 -4.52
C LEU A 234 -11.54 -17.04 -3.65
N GLU A 235 -12.72 -17.58 -3.92
CA GLU A 235 -13.46 -18.50 -3.05
C GLU A 235 -13.31 -19.99 -3.38
N ALA A 236 -12.70 -20.36 -4.52
CA ALA A 236 -12.52 -21.77 -4.85
C ALA A 236 -11.70 -22.49 -3.78
N LYS A 237 -11.78 -23.83 -3.69
CA LYS A 237 -11.02 -24.63 -2.70
C LYS A 237 -9.51 -24.30 -2.63
N TYR A 238 -8.90 -23.98 -3.78
CA TYR A 238 -7.50 -23.54 -3.91
C TYR A 238 -7.40 -22.07 -4.38
N GLY A 239 -8.45 -21.30 -4.12
CA GLY A 239 -8.55 -19.88 -4.40
C GLY A 239 -7.79 -19.07 -3.36
N TRP A 240 -7.58 -17.80 -3.69
CA TRP A 240 -6.72 -16.89 -2.93
C TRP A 240 -7.05 -16.86 -1.44
N LEU A 241 -8.34 -16.71 -1.08
CA LEU A 241 -8.78 -16.58 0.31
C LEU A 241 -8.40 -17.79 1.19
N HIS A 242 -8.34 -18.99 0.59
CA HIS A 242 -8.04 -20.24 1.29
C HIS A 242 -6.57 -20.64 1.23
N VAL A 243 -5.81 -20.11 0.27
CA VAL A 243 -4.38 -20.39 0.11
C VAL A 243 -3.54 -19.49 1.00
N VAL A 244 -3.93 -18.22 1.13
CA VAL A 244 -3.13 -17.21 1.83
C VAL A 244 -3.51 -17.04 3.30
N SER A 245 -4.58 -17.67 3.77
CA SER A 245 -5.06 -17.59 5.14
C SER A 245 -5.80 -18.86 5.55
N THR A 246 -5.76 -19.14 6.85
CA THR A 246 -6.53 -20.22 7.49
C THR A 246 -7.85 -19.73 8.09
N ARG A 247 -8.18 -18.44 7.93
CA ARG A 247 -9.40 -17.85 8.49
C ARG A 247 -10.65 -18.52 7.92
N GLU A 248 -11.69 -18.64 8.74
CA GLU A 248 -13.01 -19.13 8.32
C GLU A 248 -13.95 -17.98 7.90
N ASN A 249 -15.02 -18.29 7.16
CA ASN A 249 -16.03 -17.30 6.70
C ASN A 249 -15.44 -16.12 5.90
N VAL A 250 -14.37 -16.38 5.16
CA VAL A 250 -13.60 -15.45 4.33
C VAL A 250 -14.40 -14.73 3.24
N THR A 251 -15.67 -15.09 3.00
CA THR A 251 -16.52 -14.45 1.98
C THR A 251 -17.55 -13.48 2.54
N ALA A 252 -17.74 -13.39 3.87
CA ALA A 252 -18.82 -12.61 4.47
C ALA A 252 -18.70 -11.09 4.21
N TYR A 253 -17.48 -10.58 4.10
CA TYR A 253 -17.24 -9.14 3.90
C TYR A 253 -17.69 -8.63 2.52
N PHE A 254 -17.83 -9.50 1.53
CA PHE A 254 -18.28 -9.10 0.18
C PHE A 254 -19.78 -8.77 0.14
N ASP A 255 -20.57 -9.27 1.09
CA ASP A 255 -22.01 -8.98 1.18
C ASP A 255 -22.28 -7.54 1.64
N GLN A 256 -21.26 -6.85 2.16
CA GLN A 256 -21.33 -5.46 2.65
C GLN A 256 -20.92 -4.43 1.60
N LEU A 257 -20.53 -4.86 0.39
CA LEU A 257 -20.07 -3.96 -0.67
C LEU A 257 -21.18 -2.97 -1.07
N GLY A 258 -20.87 -1.68 -1.02
CA GLY A 258 -21.82 -0.59 -1.28
C GLY A 258 -22.71 -0.20 -0.08
N GLU A 259 -22.62 -0.92 1.04
CA GLU A 259 -23.34 -0.60 2.28
C GLU A 259 -22.40 -0.11 3.38
N VAL A 260 -21.26 -0.80 3.55
CA VAL A 260 -20.19 -0.40 4.47
C VAL A 260 -18.97 -0.04 3.64
N TRP A 261 -18.63 1.24 3.66
CA TRP A 261 -17.50 1.81 2.93
C TRP A 261 -16.24 1.83 3.78
N GLU A 262 -15.29 0.93 3.48
CA GLU A 262 -14.02 0.84 4.20
C GLU A 262 -13.10 2.05 3.95
N ILE A 263 -13.26 2.73 2.82
CA ILE A 263 -12.52 3.97 2.54
C ILE A 263 -12.77 5.07 3.58
N GLU A 264 -13.95 5.10 4.21
CA GLU A 264 -14.27 6.06 5.28
C GLU A 264 -13.55 5.73 6.61
N LYS A 265 -13.07 4.50 6.75
CA LYS A 265 -12.26 4.04 7.90
C LYS A 265 -10.75 4.14 7.64
N ASN A 266 -10.35 4.61 6.47
CA ASN A 266 -8.96 4.83 6.13
C ASN A 266 -8.42 6.06 6.86
N THR A 267 -7.22 5.95 7.43
CA THR A 267 -6.61 7.02 8.24
C THR A 267 -5.32 7.53 7.63
N PHE A 268 -4.92 8.75 7.99
CA PHE A 268 -3.73 9.39 7.42
C PHE A 268 -2.68 9.59 8.50
N LYS A 269 -1.50 8.99 8.28
CA LYS A 269 -0.42 9.04 9.25
C LYS A 269 0.07 10.48 9.50
N PRO A 270 0.21 10.94 10.76
CA PRO A 270 0.88 12.20 11.10
C PRO A 270 2.41 12.07 11.06
N PHE A 271 2.93 10.85 11.24
CA PHE A 271 4.36 10.56 11.31
C PHE A 271 4.78 9.48 10.28
N PRO A 272 5.95 9.62 9.63
CA PRO A 272 6.42 8.74 8.54
C PRO A 272 7.08 7.45 9.08
N CYS A 273 6.31 6.63 9.79
CA CYS A 273 6.83 5.43 10.44
C CYS A 273 5.74 4.40 10.74
N GLY A 274 6.15 3.25 11.28
CA GLY A 274 5.25 2.20 11.75
C GLY A 274 4.20 2.75 12.72
N ILE A 275 2.93 2.44 12.45
CA ILE A 275 1.77 3.09 13.11
C ILE A 275 1.72 2.83 14.63
N VAL A 276 2.23 1.69 15.07
CA VAL A 276 2.29 1.30 16.49
C VAL A 276 3.15 2.23 17.34
N MET A 277 4.00 3.07 16.74
CA MET A 277 4.81 4.07 17.47
C MET A 277 4.13 5.44 17.55
N HIS A 278 3.04 5.68 16.83
CA HIS A 278 2.40 7.00 16.77
C HIS A 278 1.95 7.51 18.14
N PRO A 279 1.38 6.69 19.04
CA PRO A 279 1.05 7.13 20.40
C PRO A 279 2.28 7.59 21.19
N THR A 280 3.41 6.92 21.00
CA THR A 280 4.68 7.30 21.64
C THR A 280 5.17 8.65 21.12
N ILE A 281 5.13 8.87 19.81
CA ILE A 281 5.56 10.14 19.20
C ILE A 281 4.65 11.29 19.64
N ASP A 282 3.33 11.08 19.61
CA ASP A 282 2.34 12.08 20.04
C ASP A 282 2.57 12.48 21.50
N GLY A 283 2.68 11.50 22.41
CA GLY A 283 2.99 11.74 23.81
C GLY A 283 4.31 12.48 24.01
N ALA A 284 5.36 12.09 23.29
CA ALA A 284 6.67 12.75 23.36
C ALA A 284 6.62 14.22 22.89
N ILE A 285 5.87 14.52 21.82
CA ILE A 285 5.67 15.89 21.32
C ILE A 285 4.87 16.73 22.31
N GLN A 286 3.80 16.18 22.89
CA GLN A 286 3.02 16.88 23.92
C GLN A 286 3.88 17.21 25.14
N LEU A 287 4.75 16.29 25.57
CA LEU A 287 5.68 16.50 26.67
C LEU A 287 6.80 17.48 26.32
N HIS A 288 7.28 17.52 25.07
CA HIS A 288 8.18 18.57 24.60
C HIS A 288 7.56 19.96 24.78
N ASN A 289 6.31 20.11 24.31
CA ASN A 289 5.59 21.37 24.37
C ASN A 289 5.35 21.81 25.82
N GLU A 290 4.93 20.88 26.68
CA GLU A 290 4.74 21.16 28.12
C GLU A 290 6.07 21.51 28.82
N THR A 291 7.17 20.80 28.51
CA THR A 291 8.51 21.10 29.04
C THR A 291 8.91 22.53 28.71
N THR A 292 8.71 22.94 27.45
CA THR A 292 9.04 24.28 26.96
C THR A 292 8.14 25.34 27.60
N GLN A 293 6.85 25.08 27.74
CA GLN A 293 5.90 25.98 28.41
C GLN A 293 6.22 26.21 29.88
N GLN A 294 6.76 25.20 30.56
CA GLN A 294 7.24 25.31 31.95
C GLN A 294 8.64 25.97 32.05
N GLY A 295 9.25 26.37 30.93
CA GLY A 295 10.58 26.98 30.91
C GLY A 295 11.71 26.01 31.26
N LYS A 296 11.46 24.69 31.24
CA LYS A 296 12.48 23.66 31.46
C LYS A 296 13.29 23.43 30.18
N SER A 297 14.55 23.03 30.33
CA SER A 297 15.37 22.66 29.17
C SER A 297 15.04 21.25 28.72
N ILE A 298 14.89 21.04 27.41
CA ILE A 298 14.78 19.68 26.83
C ILE A 298 16.02 18.85 27.16
N SER A 299 17.19 19.49 27.31
CA SER A 299 18.44 18.79 27.64
C SER A 299 18.52 18.30 29.09
N SER A 300 17.66 18.77 29.99
CA SER A 300 17.64 18.33 31.40
C SER A 300 16.84 17.06 31.64
N VAL A 301 16.45 16.35 30.58
CA VAL A 301 15.86 15.02 30.69
C VAL A 301 16.90 14.02 31.18
N LYS A 302 16.53 13.23 32.18
CA LYS A 302 17.30 12.12 32.72
C LYS A 302 16.92 10.82 32.01
N THR A 303 15.61 10.52 31.94
CA THR A 303 15.08 9.33 31.25
C THR A 303 13.72 9.61 30.60
N ILE A 304 13.41 8.89 29.52
CA ILE A 304 12.08 8.81 28.91
C ILE A 304 11.62 7.36 29.09
N ASN A 305 10.61 7.13 29.91
CA ASN A 305 10.07 5.81 30.20
C ASN A 305 8.77 5.61 29.41
N LEU A 306 8.67 4.50 28.69
CA LEU A 306 7.54 4.12 27.87
C LEU A 306 6.90 2.84 28.40
N ILE A 307 5.58 2.82 28.51
CA ILE A 307 4.80 1.58 28.70
C ILE A 307 3.91 1.40 27.46
N VAL A 308 4.07 0.27 26.76
CA VAL A 308 3.39 -0.04 25.49
C VAL A 308 2.93 -1.50 25.44
N ASN A 309 2.20 -1.88 24.40
CA ASN A 309 1.95 -3.29 24.10
C ASN A 309 3.21 -4.01 23.57
N SER A 310 3.39 -5.29 23.89
CA SER A 310 4.54 -6.10 23.47
C SER A 310 4.74 -6.19 21.95
N GLN A 311 3.66 -6.17 21.17
CA GLN A 311 3.72 -6.15 19.70
C GLN A 311 4.47 -4.91 19.17
N VAL A 312 4.48 -3.80 19.90
CA VAL A 312 5.22 -2.59 19.51
C VAL A 312 6.73 -2.88 19.48
N LEU A 313 7.25 -3.63 20.45
CA LEU A 313 8.66 -4.05 20.46
C LEU A 313 8.96 -5.10 19.40
N VAL A 314 8.03 -6.02 19.11
CA VAL A 314 8.19 -7.00 18.04
C VAL A 314 8.35 -6.30 16.68
N LEU A 315 7.52 -5.29 16.41
CA LEU A 315 7.49 -4.60 15.12
C LEU A 315 8.52 -3.47 15.00
N THR A 316 8.88 -2.82 16.10
CA THR A 316 9.66 -1.57 16.09
C THR A 316 10.75 -1.49 17.16
N GLY A 317 11.17 -2.63 17.71
CA GLY A 317 12.17 -2.73 18.77
C GLY A 317 13.62 -2.48 18.35
N LYS A 318 13.88 -1.92 17.16
CA LYS A 318 15.25 -1.66 16.71
C LYS A 318 15.92 -0.59 17.59
N THR A 319 16.87 -0.98 18.43
CA THR A 319 17.49 -0.09 19.44
C THR A 319 18.56 0.84 18.88
N THR A 320 19.30 0.37 17.86
CA THR A 320 20.45 1.08 17.28
C THR A 320 20.30 1.22 15.76
N PRO A 321 19.22 1.89 15.27
CA PRO A 321 19.08 2.14 13.84
C PRO A 321 20.28 2.97 13.35
N SER A 322 20.77 2.60 12.17
CA SER A 322 21.92 3.21 11.49
C SER A 322 21.54 3.94 10.20
N THR A 323 20.33 3.68 9.69
CA THR A 323 19.74 4.36 8.53
C THR A 323 18.37 4.93 8.88
N GLY A 324 17.91 5.88 8.08
CA GLY A 324 16.61 6.50 8.16
C GLY A 324 15.48 5.49 8.06
N LEU A 325 15.58 4.53 7.12
CA LEU A 325 14.62 3.44 6.98
C LEU A 325 14.55 2.57 8.24
N GLU A 326 15.69 2.28 8.86
CA GLU A 326 15.71 1.58 10.15
C GLU A 326 15.10 2.41 11.28
N GLY A 327 15.32 3.74 11.28
CA GLY A 327 14.75 4.67 12.26
C GLY A 327 13.22 4.66 12.29
N LYS A 328 12.58 4.40 11.15
CA LYS A 328 11.12 4.27 11.00
C LYS A 328 10.53 3.01 11.63
N PHE A 329 11.38 2.11 12.12
CA PHE A 329 11.02 0.90 12.87
C PHE A 329 11.78 0.84 14.21
N SER A 330 12.02 2.00 14.82
CA SER A 330 12.69 2.16 16.12
C SER A 330 11.85 3.04 17.05
N ILE A 331 11.15 2.43 18.01
CA ILE A 331 10.38 3.17 19.02
C ILE A 331 11.27 4.10 19.85
N TYR A 332 12.51 3.68 20.07
CA TYR A 332 13.53 4.46 20.78
C TYR A 332 13.87 5.74 20.02
N HIS A 333 14.11 5.65 18.70
CA HIS A 333 14.37 6.82 17.89
C HIS A 333 13.13 7.71 17.78
N ALA A 334 11.95 7.12 17.58
CA ALA A 334 10.67 7.83 17.49
C ALA A 334 10.38 8.69 18.73
N ALA A 335 10.53 8.12 19.92
CA ALA A 335 10.38 8.85 21.18
C ALA A 335 11.43 9.96 21.34
N ALA A 336 12.69 9.64 21.01
CA ALA A 336 13.79 10.59 21.12
C ALA A 336 13.59 11.82 20.21
N VAL A 337 13.23 11.64 18.94
CA VAL A 337 13.03 12.78 18.02
C VAL A 337 11.76 13.56 18.35
N GLY A 338 10.68 12.86 18.73
CA GLY A 338 9.44 13.51 19.16
C GLY A 338 9.66 14.43 20.36
N TYR A 339 10.40 13.96 21.36
CA TYR A 339 10.71 14.75 22.55
C TYR A 339 11.79 15.82 22.29
N LEU A 340 12.82 15.52 21.51
CA LEU A 340 13.92 16.45 21.27
C LEU A 340 13.49 17.65 20.40
N TYR A 341 12.71 17.39 19.35
CA TYR A 341 12.37 18.41 18.34
C TYR A 341 10.94 18.93 18.44
N GLY A 342 10.06 18.30 19.23
CA GLY A 342 8.64 18.65 19.25
C GLY A 342 7.92 18.33 17.95
N GLN A 343 8.52 17.51 17.08
CA GLN A 343 7.98 17.09 15.79
C GLN A 343 8.67 15.82 15.29
N ALA A 344 8.01 15.09 14.39
CA ALA A 344 8.56 13.91 13.74
C ALA A 344 8.11 13.85 12.26
N THR A 345 8.75 14.67 11.43
CA THR A 345 8.53 14.70 9.96
C THR A 345 9.57 13.83 9.25
N PRO A 346 9.51 13.63 7.91
CA PRO A 346 10.55 12.86 7.20
C PRO A 346 11.97 13.36 7.48
N SER A 347 12.15 14.65 7.77
CA SER A 347 13.45 15.20 8.15
C SER A 347 14.04 14.61 9.42
N GLN A 348 13.21 14.21 10.39
CA GLN A 348 13.67 13.58 11.64
C GLN A 348 14.07 12.12 11.48
N PHE A 349 13.74 11.49 10.34
CA PHE A 349 14.07 10.10 10.03
C PHE A 349 15.11 10.00 8.89
N THR A 350 15.92 11.04 8.67
CA THR A 350 17.05 11.00 7.73
C THR A 350 18.24 10.28 8.36
N ASP A 351 19.14 9.73 7.53
CA ASP A 351 20.38 9.09 7.99
C ASP A 351 21.21 10.03 8.88
N ASP A 352 21.30 11.30 8.50
CA ASP A 352 22.02 12.33 9.28
C ASP A 352 21.43 12.52 10.68
N VAL A 353 20.11 12.54 10.82
CA VAL A 353 19.45 12.68 12.13
C VAL A 353 19.52 11.40 12.93
N VAL A 354 19.37 10.23 12.30
CA VAL A 354 19.51 8.92 12.95
C VAL A 354 20.91 8.74 13.55
N ASN A 355 21.94 9.25 12.87
CA ASN A 355 23.34 9.16 13.29
C ASN A 355 23.84 10.39 14.09
N ASN A 356 22.99 11.39 14.33
CA ASN A 356 23.36 12.58 15.11
C ASN A 356 23.62 12.21 16.58
N SER A 357 24.75 12.65 17.13
CA SER A 357 25.17 12.32 18.50
C SER A 357 24.15 12.74 19.57
N THR A 358 23.52 13.90 19.43
CA THR A 358 22.48 14.37 20.37
C THR A 358 21.25 13.47 20.33
N VAL A 359 20.85 13.02 19.14
CA VAL A 359 19.72 12.09 18.98
C VAL A 359 20.06 10.71 19.53
N ILE A 360 21.28 10.21 19.27
CA ILE A 360 21.77 8.95 19.83
C ILE A 360 21.78 9.00 21.35
N ASP A 361 22.26 10.09 21.95
CA ASP A 361 22.31 10.23 23.39
C ASP A 361 20.91 10.37 24.01
N MET A 362 19.97 11.04 23.33
CA MET A 362 18.56 11.03 23.72
C MET A 362 17.96 9.62 23.62
N ARG A 363 18.25 8.88 22.54
CA ARG A 363 17.78 7.51 22.33
C ARG A 363 18.22 6.56 23.45
N LYS A 364 19.45 6.71 23.94
CA LYS A 364 19.97 5.93 25.09
C LYS A 364 19.22 6.19 26.39
N LYS A 365 18.50 7.32 26.51
CA LYS A 365 17.67 7.65 27.68
C LYS A 365 16.26 7.07 27.59
N VAL A 366 15.88 6.45 26.46
CA VAL A 366 14.56 5.86 26.25
C VAL A 366 14.53 4.43 26.78
N ASN A 367 13.70 4.18 27.80
CA ASN A 367 13.43 2.87 28.35
C ASN A 367 12.02 2.43 27.95
N VAL A 368 11.86 1.18 27.53
CA VAL A 368 10.55 0.64 27.10
C VAL A 368 10.23 -0.59 27.93
N THR A 369 9.06 -0.60 28.55
CA THR A 369 8.45 -1.75 29.20
C THR A 369 7.10 -2.07 28.54
N THR A 370 6.60 -3.28 28.78
CA THR A 370 5.35 -3.76 28.16
C THR A 370 4.30 -4.11 29.21
N ASP A 371 3.05 -3.77 28.95
CA ASP A 371 1.90 -4.12 29.79
C ASP A 371 0.66 -4.34 28.89
N ASP A 372 0.50 -5.58 28.43
CA ASP A 372 -0.51 -5.97 27.45
C ASP A 372 -1.92 -6.00 28.05
N ASP A 373 -2.04 -6.14 29.37
CA ASP A 373 -3.32 -6.12 30.09
C ASP A 373 -3.91 -4.70 30.14
N LYS A 374 -3.03 -3.68 30.15
CA LYS A 374 -3.43 -2.28 30.30
C LYS A 374 -3.42 -1.49 28.98
N TYR A 375 -2.53 -1.82 28.05
CA TYR A 375 -2.34 -1.05 26.82
C TYR A 375 -2.45 -1.94 25.58
N ASN A 376 -3.32 -1.54 24.66
CA ASN A 376 -3.35 -2.11 23.31
C ASN A 376 -2.30 -1.45 22.40
N THR A 377 -2.16 -1.95 21.17
CA THR A 377 -1.16 -1.50 20.19
C THR A 377 -1.32 -0.04 19.71
N ALA A 378 -2.46 0.60 20.00
CA ALA A 378 -2.75 1.99 19.66
C ALA A 378 -2.60 2.96 20.84
N GLN A 379 -2.02 2.50 21.97
CA GLN A 379 -1.84 3.30 23.18
C GLN A 379 -0.39 3.32 23.65
N ALA A 380 -0.02 4.36 24.38
CA ALA A 380 1.27 4.43 25.09
C ALA A 380 1.15 5.32 26.33
N LEU A 381 1.86 4.95 27.39
CA LEU A 381 2.21 5.87 28.47
C LEU A 381 3.63 6.38 28.24
N VAL A 382 3.80 7.69 28.21
CA VAL A 382 5.10 8.36 28.07
C VAL A 382 5.36 9.17 29.32
N THR A 383 6.48 8.90 30.00
CA THR A 383 6.89 9.61 31.21
C THR A 383 8.31 10.15 31.03
N VAL A 384 8.48 11.46 31.17
CA VAL A 384 9.77 12.15 31.12
C VAL A 384 10.18 12.47 32.56
N GLU A 385 11.32 11.94 33.00
CA GLU A 385 11.96 12.29 34.28
C GLU A 385 13.11 13.25 34.02
N PHE A 386 13.19 14.33 34.80
CA PHE A 386 14.24 15.34 34.71
C PHE A 386 15.35 15.13 35.74
N GLU A 387 16.51 15.76 35.54
CA GLU A 387 17.65 15.69 36.47
C GLU A 387 17.33 16.25 37.87
N ASP A 388 16.33 17.14 37.99
CA ASP A 388 15.83 17.67 39.27
C ASP A 388 14.88 16.70 40.01
N GLY A 389 14.60 15.52 39.44
CA GLY A 389 13.71 14.50 39.97
C GLY A 389 12.22 14.75 39.71
N SER A 390 11.85 15.87 39.08
CA SER A 390 10.47 16.09 38.63
C SER A 390 10.11 15.22 37.43
N THR A 391 8.81 15.02 37.21
CA THR A 391 8.30 14.21 36.09
C THR A 391 7.17 14.92 35.37
N LEU A 392 7.04 14.62 34.07
CA LEU A 392 5.86 14.90 33.27
C LEU A 392 5.39 13.60 32.62
N GLU A 393 4.09 13.40 32.54
CA GLU A 393 3.50 12.17 32.04
C GLU A 393 2.34 12.45 31.08
N ARG A 394 2.23 11.62 30.03
CA ARG A 394 1.10 11.60 29.11
C ARG A 394 0.69 10.17 28.79
N HIS A 395 -0.59 9.86 29.01
CA HIS A 395 -1.22 8.66 28.49
C HIS A 395 -1.95 9.01 27.20
N ILE A 396 -1.54 8.39 26.09
CA ILE A 396 -2.20 8.55 24.80
C ILE A 396 -3.18 7.40 24.60
N GLU A 397 -4.47 7.70 24.73
CA GLU A 397 -5.54 6.75 24.44
C GLU A 397 -5.82 6.66 22.93
N ASN A 398 -5.78 7.81 22.24
CA ASN A 398 -6.03 7.93 20.81
C ASN A 398 -5.03 8.92 20.21
N ALA A 399 -4.01 8.40 19.52
CA ALA A 399 -3.01 9.25 18.88
C ALA A 399 -3.62 10.14 17.80
N ILE A 400 -3.03 11.32 17.58
CA ILE A 400 -3.32 12.14 16.40
C ILE A 400 -3.22 11.30 15.11
N GLY A 401 -4.15 11.52 14.19
CA GLY A 401 -4.30 10.74 12.95
C GLY A 401 -5.16 9.48 13.06
N SER A 402 -5.54 9.05 14.27
CA SER A 402 -6.48 7.92 14.46
C SER A 402 -7.92 8.29 14.09
N LEU A 403 -8.81 7.31 13.97
CA LEU A 403 -10.24 7.55 13.70
C LEU A 403 -10.92 8.43 14.76
N LYS A 404 -10.47 8.35 16.02
CA LYS A 404 -11.03 9.13 17.14
C LYS A 404 -10.36 10.51 17.30
N ASN A 405 -9.21 10.72 16.68
CA ASN A 405 -8.47 11.98 16.68
C ASN A 405 -7.86 12.23 15.29
N PRO A 406 -8.68 12.40 14.24
CA PRO A 406 -8.20 12.45 12.87
C PRO A 406 -7.41 13.73 12.58
N LEU A 407 -6.52 13.69 11.59
CA LEU A 407 -5.90 14.91 11.07
C LEU A 407 -6.96 15.86 10.53
N THR A 408 -6.86 17.14 10.89
CA THR A 408 -7.70 18.18 10.30
C THR A 408 -7.29 18.45 8.84
N GLU A 409 -8.12 19.15 8.07
CA GLU A 409 -7.75 19.60 6.73
C GLU A 409 -6.48 20.47 6.73
N ALA A 410 -6.30 21.29 7.78
CA ALA A 410 -5.10 22.10 7.96
C ALA A 410 -3.86 21.22 8.20
N ASP A 411 -3.98 20.17 9.01
CA ASP A 411 -2.90 19.21 9.26
C ASP A 411 -2.53 18.45 7.98
N LEU A 412 -3.53 18.00 7.22
CA LEU A 412 -3.33 17.29 5.96
C LEU A 412 -2.69 18.18 4.90
N LYS A 413 -3.10 19.45 4.81
CA LYS A 413 -2.46 20.44 3.95
C LYS A 413 -1.01 20.67 4.36
N LYS A 414 -0.75 20.88 5.66
CA LYS A 414 0.60 21.06 6.19
C LYS A 414 1.47 19.85 5.86
N LYS A 415 0.97 18.64 6.13
CA LYS A 415 1.62 17.37 5.78
C LYS A 415 1.97 17.30 4.29
N PHE A 416 1.05 17.66 3.39
CA PHE A 416 1.32 17.69 1.95
C PHE A 416 2.41 18.71 1.61
N MET A 417 2.29 19.94 2.08
CA MET A 417 3.24 21.01 1.75
C MET A 417 4.64 20.70 2.29
N ASP A 418 4.77 20.16 3.50
CA ASP A 418 6.06 19.88 4.15
C ASP A 418 6.91 18.85 3.39
N GLN A 419 6.28 17.85 2.77
CA GLN A 419 6.98 16.81 2.02
C GLN A 419 7.17 17.22 0.55
N VAL A 420 6.14 17.80 -0.08
CA VAL A 420 6.15 18.11 -1.51
C VAL A 420 7.04 19.31 -1.83
N SER A 421 7.06 20.33 -0.98
CA SER A 421 7.87 21.54 -1.23
C SER A 421 9.37 21.26 -1.24
N LYS A 422 9.82 20.25 -0.49
CA LYS A 422 11.24 19.82 -0.50
C LYS A 422 11.63 19.18 -1.82
N GLN A 423 10.68 18.51 -2.50
CA GLN A 423 10.93 17.83 -3.75
C GLN A 423 10.78 18.74 -4.97
N ILE A 424 9.71 19.53 -5.04
CA ILE A 424 9.36 20.29 -6.26
C ILE A 424 9.32 21.81 -6.05
N GLY A 425 9.62 22.29 -4.84
CA GLY A 425 9.53 23.71 -4.48
C GLY A 425 8.12 24.15 -4.07
N GLU A 426 8.05 25.18 -3.23
CA GLU A 426 6.81 25.63 -2.57
C GLU A 426 5.70 26.05 -3.55
N VAL A 427 6.06 26.78 -4.62
CA VAL A 427 5.08 27.25 -5.62
C VAL A 427 4.45 26.08 -6.38
N ARG A 428 5.25 25.11 -6.83
CA ARG A 428 4.75 23.90 -7.51
C ARG A 428 3.96 23.02 -6.53
N ALA A 429 4.41 22.91 -5.29
CA ALA A 429 3.69 22.19 -4.24
C ALA A 429 2.28 22.77 -4.01
N GLY A 430 2.13 24.10 -3.95
CA GLY A 430 0.82 24.74 -3.81
C GLY A 430 -0.12 24.46 -4.99
N LYS A 431 0.42 24.44 -6.22
CA LYS A 431 -0.35 24.07 -7.43
C LYS A 431 -0.75 22.60 -7.42
N ALA A 432 0.18 21.71 -7.09
CA ALA A 432 -0.07 20.28 -6.98
C ALA A 432 -1.15 20.00 -5.93
N TYR A 433 -1.06 20.60 -4.75
CA TYR A 433 -2.08 20.48 -3.71
C TYR A 433 -3.45 20.90 -4.23
N ALA A 434 -3.56 22.10 -4.81
CA ALA A 434 -4.81 22.59 -5.37
C ALA A 434 -5.38 21.64 -6.45
N ALA A 435 -4.53 21.13 -7.34
CA ALA A 435 -4.93 20.21 -8.40
C ALA A 435 -5.48 18.88 -7.83
N PHE A 436 -4.75 18.23 -6.92
CA PHE A 436 -5.19 16.96 -6.34
C PHE A 436 -6.41 17.11 -5.41
N THR A 437 -6.54 18.22 -4.68
CA THR A 437 -7.77 18.49 -3.89
C THR A 437 -8.99 18.74 -4.76
N ASN A 438 -8.81 19.22 -6.00
CA ASN A 438 -9.89 19.48 -6.95
C ASN A 438 -10.09 18.32 -7.95
N ILE A 439 -9.49 17.15 -7.69
CA ILE A 439 -9.44 16.06 -8.67
C ILE A 439 -10.83 15.61 -9.14
N GLY A 440 -11.81 15.55 -8.25
CA GLY A 440 -13.19 15.13 -8.57
C GLY A 440 -13.92 16.05 -9.55
N ASN A 441 -13.47 17.30 -9.71
CA ASN A 441 -14.07 18.28 -10.61
C ASN A 441 -13.34 18.40 -11.96
N MET A 442 -12.27 17.62 -12.16
CA MET A 442 -11.50 17.68 -13.41
C MET A 442 -12.31 17.06 -14.56
N SER A 443 -12.32 17.74 -15.71
CA SER A 443 -12.84 17.17 -16.96
C SER A 443 -11.92 16.10 -17.53
N ASP A 444 -10.64 16.14 -17.16
CA ASP A 444 -9.63 15.20 -17.61
C ASP A 444 -8.44 15.16 -16.64
N ILE A 445 -8.21 14.01 -15.99
CA ILE A 445 -7.09 13.77 -15.06
C ILE A 445 -5.73 14.00 -15.73
N GLY A 446 -5.62 13.77 -17.05
CA GLY A 446 -4.39 14.05 -17.78
C GLY A 446 -3.96 15.52 -17.76
N GLN A 447 -4.82 16.44 -17.32
CA GLN A 447 -4.47 17.86 -17.11
C GLN A 447 -3.51 18.07 -15.93
N LEU A 448 -3.34 17.10 -15.03
CA LEU A 448 -2.30 17.13 -13.98
C LEU A 448 -0.89 17.33 -14.56
N ARG A 449 -0.68 16.92 -15.81
CA ARG A 449 0.56 17.10 -16.58
C ARG A 449 0.88 18.52 -17.03
N SER A 450 -0.11 19.40 -17.02
CA SER A 450 -0.10 20.63 -17.83
C SER A 450 0.90 21.70 -17.37
N GLU A 451 1.81 21.40 -16.44
CA GLU A 451 3.00 22.22 -16.20
C GLU A 451 4.01 22.20 -17.37
N GLY A 452 3.93 21.25 -18.32
CA GLY A 452 4.99 21.02 -19.32
C GLY A 452 4.63 20.93 -20.81
N GLN A 453 3.39 21.20 -21.26
CA GLN A 453 2.98 21.13 -22.69
C GLN A 453 3.45 19.86 -23.45
N ILE A 454 3.53 18.69 -22.81
CA ILE A 454 3.84 17.45 -23.55
C ILE A 454 2.55 16.94 -24.21
N PRO A 455 2.43 16.95 -25.55
CA PRO A 455 1.25 16.42 -26.22
C PRO A 455 1.10 14.93 -25.91
N ARG A 456 -0.14 14.48 -25.75
CA ARG A 456 -0.42 13.05 -25.56
C ARG A 456 0.16 12.27 -26.74
N PRO A 457 0.96 11.21 -26.50
CA PRO A 457 1.24 10.28 -27.59
C PRO A 457 -0.10 9.74 -28.12
N PRO A 458 -0.24 9.55 -29.44
CA PRO A 458 -1.46 8.96 -29.99
C PRO A 458 -1.70 7.62 -29.28
N VAL A 459 -2.93 7.41 -28.80
CA VAL A 459 -3.35 6.12 -28.25
C VAL A 459 -2.97 5.07 -29.29
N PRO A 460 -2.12 4.08 -28.97
CA PRO A 460 -1.75 3.08 -29.95
C PRO A 460 -3.05 2.43 -30.43
N VAL A 461 -3.32 2.56 -31.73
CA VAL A 461 -4.38 1.81 -32.42
C VAL A 461 -4.20 0.36 -31.97
N LYS A 462 -5.26 -0.26 -31.43
CA LYS A 462 -5.27 -1.66 -30.96
C LYS A 462 -4.24 -2.44 -31.77
N PRO A 463 -3.19 -3.01 -31.15
CA PRO A 463 -2.39 -3.97 -31.86
C PRO A 463 -3.40 -4.96 -32.44
N ALA A 464 -3.30 -5.24 -33.74
CA ALA A 464 -4.05 -6.31 -34.34
C ALA A 464 -3.52 -7.62 -33.74
N PHE A 465 -3.86 -7.87 -32.48
CA PHE A 465 -3.73 -9.18 -31.87
C PHE A 465 -4.59 -10.06 -32.75
N LEU A 466 -3.93 -11.02 -33.40
CA LEU A 466 -4.52 -12.01 -34.27
C LEU A 466 -5.87 -12.41 -33.67
N ALA A 467 -6.95 -12.04 -34.35
CA ALA A 467 -8.26 -12.54 -34.00
C ALA A 467 -8.12 -14.06 -33.85
N PRO A 468 -8.61 -14.69 -32.77
CA PRO A 468 -8.48 -16.13 -32.64
C PRO A 468 -9.12 -16.73 -33.87
N ASN A 469 -8.29 -17.34 -34.73
CA ASN A 469 -8.77 -18.08 -35.88
C ASN A 469 -9.74 -19.11 -35.32
N ARG A 470 -11.04 -18.88 -35.49
CA ARG A 470 -12.07 -19.90 -35.31
C ARG A 470 -11.92 -20.88 -36.46
N THR A 471 -10.83 -21.62 -36.50
CA THR A 471 -10.80 -22.89 -37.23
C THR A 471 -11.69 -23.83 -36.45
N LYS A 472 -12.84 -24.14 -37.06
CA LYS A 472 -13.74 -25.22 -36.66
C LYS A 472 -12.91 -26.44 -36.26
N SER A 473 -12.96 -26.80 -34.99
CA SER A 473 -12.62 -28.15 -34.54
C SER A 473 -13.61 -29.10 -35.22
N MET A 474 -13.16 -29.76 -36.29
CA MET A 474 -13.78 -30.99 -36.75
C MET A 474 -13.37 -32.06 -35.75
N VAL A 475 -14.29 -32.38 -34.85
CA VAL A 475 -14.22 -33.61 -34.06
C VAL A 475 -14.59 -34.76 -35.01
N GLU A 476 -13.60 -35.47 -35.52
CA GLU A 476 -13.79 -36.86 -35.95
C GLU A 476 -13.50 -37.79 -34.76
N PRO A 477 -14.39 -38.76 -34.47
CA PRO A 477 -14.15 -39.70 -33.39
C PRO A 477 -13.16 -40.78 -33.84
N LEU A 478 -12.00 -40.84 -33.19
CA LEU A 478 -11.10 -41.98 -33.26
C LEU A 478 -11.76 -43.18 -32.56
N ALA A 479 -12.14 -44.18 -33.36
CA ALA A 479 -12.64 -45.47 -32.88
C ALA A 479 -11.52 -46.23 -32.13
N LEU A 480 -11.78 -46.56 -30.86
CA LEU A 480 -10.97 -47.49 -30.08
C LEU A 480 -11.28 -48.94 -30.53
N PRO A 481 -10.27 -49.80 -30.79
CA PRO A 481 -10.52 -51.21 -31.02
C PRO A 481 -10.85 -51.94 -29.72
N ALA A 482 -11.78 -52.88 -29.81
CA ALA A 482 -12.30 -53.69 -28.72
C ALA A 482 -11.21 -54.52 -28.01
N ALA A 483 -11.26 -54.54 -26.68
CA ALA A 483 -10.48 -55.45 -25.86
C ALA A 483 -11.18 -56.83 -25.74
N PRO A 484 -10.45 -57.96 -25.78
CA PRO A 484 -10.99 -59.24 -25.37
C PRO A 484 -10.83 -59.49 -23.86
N HIS A 485 -11.72 -60.32 -23.35
CA HIS A 485 -11.92 -60.71 -21.96
C HIS A 485 -10.75 -61.47 -21.27
N ARG A 486 -10.68 -61.25 -19.94
CA ARG A 486 -10.22 -62.13 -18.83
C ARG A 486 -8.71 -62.43 -18.68
N ALA A 487 -8.12 -61.96 -17.57
CA ALA A 487 -7.44 -62.80 -16.57
C ALA A 487 -7.09 -62.03 -15.26
N THR A 488 -7.67 -62.54 -14.17
CA THR A 488 -7.25 -62.64 -12.75
C THR A 488 -6.20 -61.72 -12.09
N ALA A 489 -6.55 -61.36 -10.84
CA ALA A 489 -5.78 -60.66 -9.83
C ALA A 489 -4.44 -61.33 -9.46
N HIS A 490 -3.34 -60.61 -9.68
CA HIS A 490 -2.11 -60.62 -8.88
C HIS A 490 -1.13 -59.63 -9.53
N THR A 491 -1.00 -58.42 -8.97
CA THR A 491 0.19 -57.52 -9.03
C THR A 491 -0.20 -56.10 -8.58
N ALA A 492 -0.24 -55.89 -7.28
CA ALA A 492 -0.35 -54.54 -6.68
C ALA A 492 0.72 -54.32 -5.59
N TYR A 493 1.89 -54.95 -5.74
CA TYR A 493 2.95 -54.89 -4.72
C TYR A 493 4.35 -54.50 -5.23
N GLU A 494 4.53 -54.12 -6.50
CA GLU A 494 5.86 -53.81 -7.05
C GLU A 494 6.07 -52.39 -7.58
N LEU A 495 5.14 -51.45 -7.34
CA LEU A 495 5.30 -50.03 -7.76
C LEU A 495 5.66 -49.05 -6.62
N CYS A 496 5.88 -49.54 -5.39
CA CYS A 496 6.29 -48.70 -4.26
C CYS A 496 7.81 -48.69 -3.98
N THR A 497 8.64 -49.36 -4.80
CA THR A 497 10.08 -49.55 -4.50
C THR A 497 11.02 -48.81 -5.46
N LEU A 498 10.57 -47.74 -6.13
CA LEU A 498 11.38 -47.00 -7.12
C LEU A 498 11.36 -45.46 -6.99
N MET A 499 11.10 -44.91 -5.80
CA MET A 499 11.24 -43.47 -5.52
C MET A 499 12.02 -43.16 -4.23
N LYS A 500 13.17 -43.83 -4.02
CA LYS A 500 14.08 -43.57 -2.88
C LYS A 500 15.56 -43.35 -3.26
N GLN A 501 15.85 -42.80 -4.45
CA GLN A 501 17.24 -42.62 -4.90
C GLN A 501 17.70 -41.18 -5.17
N TRP A 502 16.95 -40.13 -4.81
CA TRP A 502 17.29 -38.75 -5.22
C TRP A 502 17.38 -37.68 -4.12
N PHE A 503 17.77 -38.03 -2.88
CA PHE A 503 18.19 -37.04 -1.88
C PHE A 503 19.29 -37.58 -0.95
N PRO A 504 20.52 -37.02 -0.94
CA PRO A 504 21.44 -37.19 0.18
C PRO A 504 21.09 -36.18 1.29
N GLY A 505 20.83 -36.69 2.49
CA GLY A 505 20.62 -35.88 3.70
C GLY A 505 21.93 -35.29 4.27
N PRO A 506 21.84 -34.41 5.30
CA PRO A 506 22.96 -33.61 5.79
C PRO A 506 23.92 -34.43 6.68
N ARG A 507 25.22 -34.12 6.61
CA ARG A 507 26.23 -34.62 7.54
C ARG A 507 26.20 -33.81 8.85
N ALA A 508 26.46 -34.52 9.94
CA ALA A 508 26.59 -34.04 11.31
C ALA A 508 27.70 -32.99 11.49
#